data_AF-A0A9C9MIZ9-F1
#
_entry.id   AF-A0A9C9MIZ9-F1
#
_cell.length_a   1.000
_cell.length_b   1.000
_cell.length_c   1.000
_cell.angle_alpha   90.00
_cell.angle_beta   90.00
_cell.angle_gamma   90.00
#
_symmetry.space_group_name_H-M   'P 1'
#
loop_
_entity.id
_entity.type
_entity.pdbx_description
1 polymer ?
#
loop_
_entity_poly.entity_id
_entity_poly.type
_entity_poly.pdbx_seq_one_letter_code
_entity_poly.pdbx_strand_id
1 'polypeptide(L)'
;MDIAMDINGDGIFTISDIWELLHLLYFYPGDWILSKIIETKFGTFFEFFTNDYGGLFSGIISFICWLILFAGINETFKDIFNYSKKTKDDEERNE
;
A
#
# COMPACT_ATOMS: atom_id res chain seq x y z
N MET A 1 -27.11 4.37 5.81
CA MET A 1 -26.70 3.00 5.44
C MET A 1 -25.22 3.12 5.16
N ASP A 2 -24.37 2.78 6.14
CA ASP A 2 -22.92 2.88 6.00
C ASP A 2 -22.43 1.69 5.17
N ILE A 3 -22.50 1.84 3.84
CA ILE A 3 -22.01 0.87 2.84
C ILE A 3 -20.49 0.65 2.97
N ALA A 4 -19.79 1.49 3.75
CA ALA A 4 -18.35 1.43 3.91
C ALA A 4 -17.85 0.27 4.80
N MET A 5 -18.71 -0.36 5.62
CA MET A 5 -18.28 -1.44 6.52
C MET A 5 -18.58 -2.84 5.98
N ASP A 6 -19.68 -3.01 5.26
CA ASP A 6 -20.08 -4.29 4.64
C ASP A 6 -19.54 -4.35 3.20
N ILE A 7 -18.32 -4.86 3.06
CA ILE A 7 -17.60 -4.89 1.78
C ILE A 7 -17.98 -6.16 1.00
N ASN A 8 -18.26 -7.26 1.70
CA ASN A 8 -18.67 -8.49 1.06
C ASN A 8 -20.16 -8.48 0.63
N GLY A 9 -20.95 -7.53 1.12
CA GLY A 9 -22.34 -7.29 0.75
C GLY A 9 -23.33 -8.25 1.40
N ASP A 10 -22.98 -8.87 2.54
CA ASP A 10 -23.82 -9.86 3.24
C ASP A 10 -24.77 -9.24 4.29
N GLY A 11 -24.67 -7.92 4.51
CA GLY A 11 -25.50 -7.16 5.44
C GLY A 11 -24.99 -7.16 6.89
N ILE A 12 -23.85 -7.80 7.18
CA ILE A 12 -23.30 -7.95 8.53
C ILE A 12 -21.81 -7.61 8.54
N PHE A 13 -21.40 -6.66 9.38
CA PHE A 13 -19.98 -6.39 9.56
C PHE A 13 -19.28 -7.52 10.33
N THR A 14 -18.39 -8.25 9.65
CA THR A 14 -17.65 -9.39 10.19
C THR A 14 -16.16 -9.33 9.91
N ILE A 15 -15.41 -10.32 10.42
CA ILE A 15 -13.98 -10.46 10.14
C ILE A 15 -13.69 -10.74 8.66
N SER A 16 -14.67 -11.27 7.92
CA SER A 16 -14.57 -11.49 6.48
C SER A 16 -14.46 -10.17 5.73
N ASP A 17 -15.19 -9.13 6.16
CA ASP A 17 -15.09 -7.78 5.59
C ASP A 17 -13.73 -7.14 5.84
N ILE A 18 -13.17 -7.35 7.03
CA ILE A 18 -11.82 -6.88 7.38
C ILE A 18 -10.79 -7.58 6.48
N TRP A 19 -10.94 -8.87 6.25
CA TRP A 19 -10.05 -9.62 5.36
C TRP A 19 -10.13 -9.11 3.92
N GLU A 20 -11.34 -8.87 3.41
CA GLU A 20 -11.56 -8.32 2.07
C GLU A 20 -10.96 -6.92 1.93
N LEU A 21 -11.11 -6.08 2.96
CA LEU A 21 -10.49 -4.75 3.02
C LEU A 21 -8.95 -4.84 2.97
N LEU A 22 -8.36 -5.74 3.76
CA LEU A 22 -6.91 -5.94 3.76
C LEU A 22 -6.40 -6.47 2.41
N HIS A 23 -7.16 -7.38 1.81
CA HIS A 23 -6.86 -7.90 0.48
C HIS A 23 -6.89 -6.78 -0.57
N LEU A 24 -7.97 -5.99 -0.61
CA LEU A 24 -8.10 -4.84 -1.51
C LEU A 24 -6.98 -3.82 -1.28
N LEU A 25 -6.69 -3.47 -0.03
CA LEU A 25 -5.64 -2.52 0.32
C LEU A 25 -4.25 -3.01 -0.12
N TYR A 26 -3.97 -4.29 0.10
CA TYR A 26 -2.72 -4.89 -0.34
C TYR A 26 -2.62 -4.82 -1.87
N PHE A 27 -3.58 -5.34 -2.63
CA PHE A 27 -3.46 -5.41 -4.09
C PHE A 27 -3.62 -4.06 -4.81
N TYR A 28 -4.20 -3.04 -4.16
CA TYR A 28 -4.49 -1.74 -4.77
C TYR A 28 -3.34 -1.11 -5.60
N PRO A 29 -2.12 -0.92 -5.07
CA PRO A 29 -1.01 -0.36 -5.87
C PRO A 29 -0.59 -1.27 -7.03
N GLY A 30 -0.66 -2.59 -6.85
CA GLY A 30 -0.33 -3.57 -7.89
C GLY A 30 -1.34 -3.53 -9.03
N ASP A 31 -2.63 -3.55 -8.71
CA ASP A 31 -3.73 -3.49 -9.67
C ASP A 31 -3.74 -2.14 -10.40
N TRP A 32 -3.42 -1.05 -9.69
CA TRP A 32 -3.30 0.26 -10.31
C TRP A 32 -2.20 0.29 -11.37
N ILE A 33 -1.02 -0.26 -11.09
CA ILE A 33 0.07 -0.35 -12.08
C ILE A 33 -0.32 -1.30 -13.21
N LEU A 34 -0.92 -2.45 -12.88
CA LEU A 34 -1.38 -3.43 -13.86
C LEU A 34 -2.39 -2.79 -14.84
N SER A 35 -3.30 -1.95 -14.34
CA SER A 35 -4.28 -1.20 -15.14
C SER A 35 -3.63 -0.25 -16.15
N LYS A 36 -2.40 0.23 -15.88
CA LYS A 36 -1.67 1.11 -16.81
C LYS A 36 -0.91 0.36 -17.88
N ILE A 37 -0.58 -0.92 -17.64
CA ILE A 37 0.25 -1.69 -18.56
C ILE A 37 -0.57 -2.65 -19.44
N ILE A 38 -1.78 -3.06 -19.03
CA ILE A 38 -2.62 -4.00 -19.79
C ILE A 38 -2.80 -3.57 -21.26
N GLU A 39 -3.03 -2.28 -21.52
CA GLU A 39 -3.24 -1.74 -22.88
C GLU A 39 -1.94 -1.39 -23.62
N THR A 40 -0.77 -1.69 -23.04
CA THR A 40 0.53 -1.39 -23.66
C THR A 40 1.08 -2.61 -24.39
N LYS A 41 2.05 -2.39 -25.28
CA LYS A 41 2.79 -3.49 -25.94
C LYS A 41 3.41 -4.47 -24.94
N PHE A 42 3.81 -3.99 -23.76
CA PHE A 42 4.32 -4.82 -22.68
C PHE A 42 3.22 -5.73 -22.11
N GLY A 43 2.04 -5.16 -21.82
CA GLY A 43 0.88 -5.94 -21.36
C GLY A 43 0.42 -6.96 -22.38
N THR A 44 0.41 -6.62 -23.68
CA THR A 44 0.11 -7.57 -24.75
C THR A 44 1.14 -8.70 -24.84
N PHE A 45 2.44 -8.40 -24.67
CA PHE A 45 3.51 -9.39 -24.74
C PHE A 45 3.45 -10.40 -23.59
N PHE A 46 3.10 -9.95 -22.39
CA PHE A 46 2.91 -10.80 -21.21
C PHE A 46 1.49 -11.34 -21.06
N GLU A 47 0.61 -11.07 -22.03
CA GLU A 47 -0.79 -11.49 -22.03
C GLU A 47 -1.54 -11.10 -20.74
N PHE A 48 -1.35 -9.86 -20.27
CA PHE A 48 -2.09 -9.35 -19.12
C PHE A 48 -3.50 -8.91 -19.49
N PHE A 49 -4.46 -9.30 -18.68
CA PHE A 49 -5.88 -8.98 -18.80
C PHE A 49 -6.43 -8.45 -17.47
N THR A 50 -7.63 -7.87 -17.49
CA THR A 50 -8.31 -7.39 -16.27
C THR A 50 -8.62 -8.49 -15.27
N ASN A 51 -8.62 -9.76 -15.70
CA ASN A 51 -8.79 -10.91 -14.82
C ASN A 51 -7.53 -11.21 -13.97
N ASP A 52 -6.41 -10.56 -14.26
CA ASP A 52 -5.16 -10.70 -13.51
C ASP A 52 -5.06 -9.74 -12.31
N TYR A 53 -6.09 -8.90 -12.09
CA TYR A 53 -6.21 -8.12 -10.85
C TYR A 53 -6.34 -9.05 -9.63
N GLY A 54 -5.65 -8.70 -8.54
CA GLY A 54 -5.51 -9.59 -7.39
C GLY A 54 -4.65 -10.84 -7.66
N GLY A 55 -4.08 -10.97 -8.87
CA GLY A 55 -3.24 -12.11 -9.27
C GLY A 55 -1.79 -12.00 -8.80
N LEU A 56 -0.99 -13.04 -9.09
CA LEU A 56 0.41 -13.13 -8.66
C LEU A 56 1.25 -11.91 -9.05
N PHE A 57 1.14 -11.47 -10.30
CA PHE A 57 1.93 -10.35 -10.83
C PHE A 57 1.57 -9.02 -10.15
N SER A 58 0.26 -8.75 -10.00
CA SER A 58 -0.22 -7.62 -9.21
C SER A 58 0.29 -7.69 -7.76
N GLY A 59 0.25 -8.87 -7.14
CA GLY A 59 0.74 -9.08 -5.79
C GLY A 59 2.23 -8.79 -5.61
N ILE A 60 3.07 -9.17 -6.59
CA ILE A 60 4.51 -8.88 -6.57
C ILE A 60 4.76 -7.36 -6.70
N ILE A 61 4.07 -6.70 -7.62
CA ILE A 61 4.20 -5.24 -7.78
C ILE A 61 3.76 -4.53 -6.51
N SER A 62 2.61 -4.91 -5.97
CA SER A 62 2.09 -4.38 -4.72
C SER A 62 3.11 -4.53 -3.59
N PHE A 63 3.70 -5.71 -3.42
CA PHE A 63 4.71 -5.95 -2.40
C PHE A 63 5.90 -4.99 -2.54
N ILE A 64 6.40 -4.78 -3.75
CA ILE A 64 7.49 -3.84 -4.03
C ILE A 64 7.08 -2.41 -3.68
N CYS A 65 5.87 -1.98 -4.05
CA CYS A 65 5.35 -0.65 -3.70
C CYS A 65 5.27 -0.44 -2.19
N TRP A 66 4.76 -1.42 -1.45
CA TRP A 66 4.69 -1.37 0.01
C TRP A 66 6.09 -1.37 0.66
N LEU A 67 7.04 -2.16 0.14
CA LEU A 67 8.42 -2.14 0.63
C LEU A 67 9.07 -0.75 0.46
N ILE A 68 8.91 -0.13 -0.71
CA ILE A 68 9.45 1.22 -0.97
C ILE A 68 8.81 2.23 -0.02
N LEU A 69 7.49 2.16 0.15
CA LEU A 69 6.76 3.07 1.04
C LEU A 69 7.23 2.93 2.50
N PHE A 70 7.35 1.70 3.01
CA PHE A 70 7.84 1.47 4.37
C PHE A 70 9.30 1.85 4.56
N ALA A 71 10.15 1.63 3.55
CA ALA A 71 11.55 2.07 3.58
C ALA A 71 11.65 3.60 3.69
N GLY A 72 10.94 4.34 2.83
CA GLY A 72 10.95 5.81 2.86
C GLY A 72 10.36 6.40 4.14
N ILE A 73 9.29 5.77 4.67
CA ILE A 73 8.71 6.15 5.96
C ILE A 73 9.75 5.97 7.09
N ASN A 74 10.46 4.85 7.13
CA ASN A 74 11.46 4.57 8.15
C ASN A 74 12.62 5.58 8.13
N GLU A 75 13.10 5.96 6.95
CA GLU A 75 14.13 7.00 6.80
C GLU A 75 13.62 8.35 7.33
N THR A 76 12.43 8.76 6.91
CA THR A 76 11.80 10.01 7.35
C THR A 76 11.63 10.05 8.89
N PHE A 77 11.20 8.95 9.50
CA PHE A 77 11.06 8.86 10.96
C PHE A 77 12.41 8.97 11.68
N LYS A 78 13.46 8.34 11.16
CA LYS A 78 14.82 8.45 11.72
C LYS A 78 15.31 9.90 11.68
N ASP A 79 15.09 10.59 10.57
CA ASP A 79 15.49 11.99 10.41
C ASP A 79 14.76 12.89 11.40
N ILE A 80 13.44 12.72 11.55
CA ILE A 80 12.63 13.46 12.53
C ILE A 80 13.13 13.21 13.95
N PHE A 81 13.42 11.95 14.30
CA PHE A 81 13.90 11.60 15.63
C PHE A 81 15.29 12.19 15.91
N ASN A 82 16.21 12.09 14.95
CA ASN A 82 17.56 12.66 15.07
C ASN A 82 17.52 14.19 15.19
N TYR A 83 16.64 14.84 14.42
CA TYR A 83 16.42 16.28 14.52
C TYR A 83 15.93 16.67 15.93
N SER A 84 14.90 15.98 16.44
CA SER A 84 14.34 16.20 17.77
C SER A 84 15.36 15.98 18.90
N LYS A 85 16.24 14.99 18.75
CA LYS A 85 17.31 14.75 19.73
C LYS A 85 18.33 15.89 19.73
N LYS A 86 18.80 16.30 18.55
CA LYS A 86 19.78 17.38 18.42
C LYS A 86 19.28 18.69 19.03
N THR A 87 18.01 19.04 18.81
CA THR A 87 17.42 20.26 19.37
C THR A 87 17.41 20.26 20.90
N LYS A 88 17.15 19.11 21.54
CA LYS A 88 17.20 19.00 23.01
C LYS A 88 18.62 19.13 23.54
N ASP A 89 19.58 18.46 22.90
CA ASP A 89 21.00 18.54 23.28
C ASP A 89 21.56 19.97 23.12
N ASP A 90 21.01 20.76 22.18
CA ASP A 90 21.37 22.16 21.97
C ASP A 90 20.74 23.09 23.04
N GLU A 91 19.52 22.81 23.51
CA GLU A 91 18.88 23.53 24.62
C GLU A 91 19.64 23.31 25.94
N GLU A 92 19.94 22.05 26.29
CA GLU A 92 20.67 21.70 27.54
C GLU A 92 22.09 22.27 27.61
N ARG A 93 22.74 22.54 26.46
CA ARG A 93 24.08 23.15 26.42
C ARG A 93 24.09 24.67 26.55
N ASN A 94 22.95 25.31 26.34
CA ASN A 94 22.79 26.76 26.39
C ASN A 94 22.16 27.25 27.71
N GLU A 95 21.79 26.33 28.61
CA GLU A 95 21.43 26.56 30.01
C GLU A 95 22.65 26.47 30.94
#